data_AF-A0AAW6HY84-F1
#
_entry.id   AF-A0AAW6HY84-F1
#
_cell.length_a   1.000
_cell.length_b   1.000
_cell.length_c   1.000
_cell.angle_alpha   90.00
_cell.angle_beta   90.00
_cell.angle_gamma   90.00
#
_symmetry.space_group_name_H-M   'P 1'
#
loop_
_entity.id
_entity.type
_entity.pdbx_description
1 polymer ?
#
loop_
_entity_poly.entity_id
_entity_poly.type
_entity_poly.pdbx_seq_one_letter_code
_entity_poly.pdbx_strand_id
1 'polypeptide(L)'
;MNSYEAKQTARKARFEKYASEAAAESISTYQRARSMGELIPFGQPILIGHHSEQRDRNFRNRIHNTYKKAFDLHDKANHYADKAASVGTGGISSDDPDAIEKLRAELANIEASQERMKEANKIIRSKKTEEEKIVALMATGFTADQAAEVIKPDLVGYVGFAPYAFSNNNANAHRIKARIDELEKRSKRKSREKEGNGYTYREDAEENRVMFLFLGKPAEDTRSLLKSNGFKWSPSRGAWVRQWNNAGLWAAKSILKVLDKAEAAA
;
A
#
# COMPACT_ATOMS: atom_id res chain seq x y z
N MET A 1 -1.65 -11.74 -17.61
CA MET A 1 -1.98 -11.12 -16.32
C MET A 1 -1.91 -12.19 -15.25
N ASN A 2 -1.04 -12.00 -14.27
CA ASN A 2 -0.83 -12.92 -13.16
C ASN A 2 -1.99 -12.81 -12.12
N SER A 3 -2.21 -13.84 -11.29
CA SER A 3 -3.22 -13.87 -10.23
C SER A 3 -3.12 -12.67 -9.27
N TYR A 4 -1.90 -12.23 -8.93
CA TYR A 4 -1.70 -11.03 -8.10
C TYR A 4 -2.17 -9.76 -8.81
N GLU A 5 -1.83 -9.59 -10.08
CA GLU A 5 -2.23 -8.45 -10.91
C GLU A 5 -3.75 -8.41 -11.09
N ALA A 6 -4.38 -9.56 -11.32
CA ALA A 6 -5.84 -9.68 -11.40
C ALA A 6 -6.54 -9.24 -10.09
N LYS A 7 -5.95 -9.54 -8.93
CA LYS A 7 -6.46 -9.07 -7.62
C LYS A 7 -6.34 -7.54 -7.49
N GLN A 8 -5.24 -6.96 -7.94
CA GLN A 8 -5.03 -5.51 -7.92
C GLN A 8 -6.00 -4.80 -8.86
N THR A 9 -6.18 -5.29 -10.09
CA THR A 9 -7.13 -4.70 -11.04
C THR A 9 -8.57 -4.81 -10.55
N ALA A 10 -8.98 -5.97 -10.02
CA ALA A 10 -10.29 -6.13 -9.41
C ALA A 10 -10.49 -5.18 -8.21
N ARG A 11 -9.45 -4.96 -7.40
CA ARG A 11 -9.50 -4.02 -6.28
C ARG A 11 -9.65 -2.57 -6.75
N LYS A 12 -8.87 -2.17 -7.75
CA LYS A 12 -8.95 -0.85 -8.37
C LYS A 12 -10.35 -0.60 -8.94
N ALA A 13 -10.86 -1.53 -9.75
CA ALA A 13 -12.20 -1.44 -10.35
C ALA A 13 -13.31 -1.29 -9.29
N ARG A 14 -13.21 -2.00 -8.16
CA ARG A 14 -14.17 -1.82 -7.05
C ARG A 14 -14.13 -0.41 -6.46
N PHE A 15 -12.94 0.16 -6.24
CA PHE A 15 -12.82 1.52 -5.73
C PHE A 15 -13.28 2.56 -6.74
N GLU A 16 -12.98 2.39 -8.02
CA GLU A 16 -13.48 3.26 -9.09
C GLU A 16 -15.01 3.25 -9.17
N LYS A 17 -15.62 2.07 -9.02
CA LYS A 17 -17.07 1.94 -8.93
C LYS A 17 -17.64 2.68 -7.72
N TYR A 18 -17.05 2.53 -6.53
CA TYR A 18 -17.52 3.25 -5.34
C TYR A 18 -17.35 4.78 -5.47
N ALA A 19 -16.26 5.22 -6.11
CA ALA A 19 -16.03 6.63 -6.38
C ALA A 19 -17.09 7.19 -7.33
N SER A 20 -17.39 6.49 -8.43
CA SER A 20 -18.38 6.95 -9.42
C SER A 20 -19.81 6.95 -8.87
N GLU A 21 -20.19 5.93 -8.11
CA GLU A 21 -21.50 5.86 -7.43
C GLU A 21 -21.65 7.02 -6.42
N ALA A 22 -20.64 7.27 -5.59
CA ALA A 22 -20.66 8.37 -4.63
C ALA A 22 -20.66 9.74 -5.32
N ALA A 23 -19.93 9.92 -6.41
CA ALA A 23 -19.93 11.15 -7.20
C ALA A 23 -21.31 11.42 -7.83
N ALA A 24 -21.96 10.39 -8.39
CA ALA A 24 -23.32 10.53 -8.93
C ALA A 24 -24.35 10.87 -7.85
N GLU A 25 -24.27 10.25 -6.67
CA GLU A 25 -25.15 10.58 -5.54
C GLU A 25 -24.88 12.00 -5.02
N SER A 26 -23.62 12.42 -4.95
CA SER A 26 -23.22 13.78 -4.58
C SER A 26 -23.83 14.81 -5.52
N ILE A 27 -23.66 14.64 -6.83
CA ILE A 27 -24.18 15.57 -7.85
C ILE A 27 -25.71 15.68 -7.77
N SER A 28 -26.41 14.55 -7.72
CA SER A 28 -27.88 14.55 -7.63
C SER A 28 -28.40 15.16 -6.32
N THR A 29 -27.67 14.97 -5.21
CA THR A 29 -28.03 15.54 -3.90
C THR A 29 -27.74 17.05 -3.84
N TYR A 30 -26.64 17.48 -4.45
CA TYR A 30 -26.32 18.90 -4.62
C TYR A 30 -27.38 19.60 -5.46
N GLN A 31 -27.76 19.02 -6.61
CA GLN A 31 -28.82 19.55 -7.47
C GLN A 31 -30.15 19.68 -6.71
N ARG A 32 -30.51 18.68 -5.90
CA ARG A 32 -31.71 18.73 -5.05
C ARG A 32 -31.65 19.88 -4.04
N ALA A 33 -30.52 20.04 -3.33
CA ALA A 33 -30.33 21.14 -2.38
C ALA A 33 -30.42 22.51 -3.06
N ARG A 34 -29.85 22.61 -4.27
CA ARG A 34 -29.94 23.81 -5.11
C ARG A 34 -31.38 24.13 -5.50
N SER A 35 -32.14 23.17 -6.03
CA SER A 35 -33.55 23.39 -6.40
C SER A 35 -34.42 23.74 -5.19
N MET A 36 -34.11 23.21 -4.00
CA MET A 36 -34.78 23.65 -2.77
C MET A 36 -34.43 25.11 -2.41
N GLY A 37 -33.17 25.52 -2.60
CA GLY A 37 -32.72 26.89 -2.37
C GLY A 37 -33.34 27.91 -3.33
N GLU A 38 -33.55 27.52 -4.60
CA GLU A 38 -34.18 28.36 -5.63
C GLU A 38 -35.63 28.73 -5.30
N LEU A 39 -36.30 27.98 -4.40
CA LEU A 39 -37.63 28.32 -3.90
C LEU A 39 -37.64 29.50 -2.91
N ILE A 40 -36.47 29.96 -2.43
CA ILE A 40 -36.35 31.13 -1.56
C ILE A 40 -35.94 32.33 -2.43
N PRO A 41 -36.83 33.32 -2.64
CA PRO A 41 -36.48 34.57 -3.28
C PRO A 41 -35.22 35.20 -2.69
N PHE A 42 -34.34 35.68 -3.58
CA PHE A 42 -33.09 36.30 -3.16
C PHE A 42 -33.33 37.51 -2.26
N GLY A 43 -32.63 37.56 -1.13
CA GLY A 43 -32.76 38.64 -0.15
C GLY A 43 -33.96 38.54 0.80
N GLN A 44 -34.80 37.50 0.72
CA GLN A 44 -35.92 37.33 1.65
C GLN A 44 -35.42 37.02 3.09
N PRO A 45 -35.67 37.91 4.07
CA PRO A 45 -35.29 37.66 5.46
C PRO A 45 -36.22 36.63 6.12
N ILE A 46 -35.75 36.02 7.20
CA ILE A 46 -36.60 35.22 8.09
C ILE A 46 -37.51 36.20 8.85
N LEU A 47 -38.83 36.00 8.76
CA LEU A 47 -39.80 36.84 9.47
C LEU A 47 -39.88 36.41 10.95
N ILE A 48 -39.12 37.07 11.81
CA ILE A 48 -39.05 36.78 13.25
C ILE A 48 -40.39 37.14 13.92
N GLY A 49 -40.95 36.22 14.72
CA GLY A 49 -42.22 36.39 15.41
C GLY A 49 -43.46 36.11 14.56
N HIS A 50 -43.31 35.83 13.26
CA HIS A 50 -44.43 35.48 12.38
C HIS A 50 -44.79 33.99 12.50
N HIS A 51 -46.06 33.62 12.27
CA HIS A 51 -46.52 32.22 12.37
C HIS A 51 -45.77 31.25 11.42
N SER A 52 -45.10 31.76 10.37
CA SER A 52 -44.34 30.98 9.40
C SER A 52 -42.86 30.81 9.76
N GLU A 53 -42.35 31.52 10.78
CA GLU A 53 -40.93 31.55 11.15
C GLU A 53 -40.35 30.14 11.30
N GLN A 54 -41.01 29.30 12.10
CA GLN A 54 -40.52 27.95 12.39
C GLN A 54 -40.42 27.09 11.14
N ARG A 55 -41.40 27.20 10.24
CA ARG A 55 -41.43 26.45 8.97
C ARG A 55 -40.29 26.88 8.06
N ASP A 56 -40.04 28.18 8.00
CA ASP A 56 -39.01 28.82 7.19
C ASP A 56 -37.59 28.44 7.65
N ARG A 57 -37.35 28.47 8.97
CA ARG A 57 -36.11 27.97 9.60
C ARG A 57 -35.90 26.49 9.32
N ASN A 58 -36.92 25.66 9.51
CA ASN A 58 -36.84 24.23 9.24
C ASN A 58 -36.54 23.93 7.77
N PHE A 59 -37.08 24.72 6.83
CA PHE A 59 -36.78 24.56 5.41
C PHE A 59 -35.33 24.92 5.08
N ARG A 60 -34.82 26.06 5.56
CA ARG A 60 -33.40 26.45 5.41
C ARG A 60 -32.46 25.41 6.04
N ASN A 61 -32.80 24.88 7.22
CA ASN A 61 -32.03 23.81 7.85
C ASN A 61 -32.02 22.52 7.01
N ARG A 62 -33.13 22.15 6.37
CA ARG A 62 -33.16 21.01 5.44
C ARG A 62 -32.27 21.23 4.22
N ILE A 63 -32.27 22.44 3.64
CA ILE A 63 -31.36 22.80 2.54
C ILE A 63 -29.90 22.63 2.97
N HIS A 64 -29.54 23.24 4.11
CA HIS A 64 -28.20 23.15 4.68
C HIS A 64 -27.76 21.70 4.91
N ASN A 65 -28.61 20.88 5.55
CA ASN A 65 -28.30 19.47 5.80
C ASN A 65 -28.18 18.66 4.49
N THR A 66 -28.93 19.01 3.45
CA THR A 66 -28.85 18.35 2.14
C THR A 66 -27.54 18.73 1.43
N TYR A 67 -27.11 19.99 1.50
CA TYR A 67 -25.78 20.40 1.02
C TYR A 67 -24.66 19.70 1.78
N LYS A 68 -24.76 19.64 3.11
CA LYS A 68 -23.79 18.91 3.93
C LYS A 68 -23.67 17.46 3.47
N LYS A 69 -24.80 16.76 3.29
CA LYS A 69 -24.81 15.39 2.75
C LYS A 69 -24.14 15.31 1.37
N ALA A 70 -24.39 16.26 0.47
CA ALA A 70 -23.75 16.28 -0.85
C ALA A 70 -22.23 16.40 -0.74
N PHE A 71 -21.71 17.29 0.12
CA PHE A 71 -20.27 17.43 0.34
C PHE A 71 -19.66 16.19 1.00
N ASP A 72 -20.34 15.59 1.99
CA ASP A 72 -19.89 14.33 2.60
C ASP A 72 -19.76 13.20 1.55
N LEU A 73 -20.69 13.14 0.57
CA LEU A 73 -20.63 12.21 -0.55
C LEU A 73 -19.52 12.55 -1.54
N HIS A 74 -19.26 13.83 -1.78
CA HIS A 74 -18.14 14.29 -2.60
C HIS A 74 -16.78 13.87 -1.99
N ASP A 75 -16.61 14.09 -0.69
CA ASP A 75 -15.40 13.67 0.04
C ASP A 75 -15.23 12.16 0.01
N LYS A 76 -16.34 11.41 0.14
CA LYS A 76 -16.34 9.95 -0.03
C LYS A 76 -15.92 9.53 -1.45
N ALA A 77 -16.37 10.25 -2.48
CA ALA A 77 -15.97 9.98 -3.86
C ALA A 77 -14.47 10.20 -4.05
N ASN A 78 -13.94 11.33 -3.57
CA ASN A 78 -12.51 11.64 -3.61
C ASN A 78 -11.68 10.59 -2.85
N HIS A 79 -12.13 10.19 -1.66
CA HIS A 79 -11.49 9.13 -0.88
C HIS A 79 -11.33 7.83 -1.68
N TYR A 80 -12.38 7.38 -2.36
CA TYR A 80 -12.30 6.16 -3.16
C TYR A 80 -11.50 6.35 -4.46
N ALA A 81 -11.51 7.54 -5.05
CA ALA A 81 -10.64 7.87 -6.18
C ALA A 81 -9.16 7.78 -5.78
N ASP A 82 -8.78 8.34 -4.64
CA ASP A 82 -7.41 8.25 -4.09
C ASP A 82 -7.03 6.79 -3.78
N LYS A 83 -7.97 6.01 -3.23
CA LYS A 83 -7.78 4.57 -3.03
C LYS A 83 -7.57 3.82 -4.35
N ALA A 84 -8.27 4.18 -5.41
CA ALA A 84 -8.10 3.58 -6.73
C ALA A 84 -6.74 3.97 -7.34
N ALA A 85 -6.35 5.24 -7.25
CA ALA A 85 -5.08 5.77 -7.76
C ALA A 85 -3.87 5.16 -7.02
N SER A 86 -3.98 4.89 -5.72
CA SER A 86 -2.92 4.26 -4.93
C SER A 86 -2.80 2.74 -5.12
N VAL A 87 -3.73 2.09 -5.82
CA VAL A 87 -3.61 0.66 -6.12
C VAL A 87 -2.47 0.43 -7.10
N GLY A 88 -1.47 -0.34 -6.68
CA GLY A 88 -0.31 -0.68 -7.51
C GLY A 88 0.86 0.31 -7.42
N THR A 89 0.74 1.40 -6.65
CA THR A 89 1.86 2.36 -6.43
C THR A 89 2.82 1.92 -5.33
N GLY A 90 2.44 0.90 -4.55
CA GLY A 90 3.32 0.28 -3.58
C GLY A 90 4.50 -0.44 -4.26
N GLY A 91 5.58 -0.67 -3.50
CA GLY A 91 6.70 -1.46 -3.99
C GLY A 91 6.30 -2.91 -4.33
N ILE A 92 7.22 -3.64 -4.98
CA ILE A 92 7.02 -5.03 -5.40
C ILE A 92 6.52 -5.86 -4.22
N SER A 93 5.34 -6.48 -4.30
CA SER A 93 4.76 -7.25 -3.21
C SER A 93 5.38 -8.64 -3.13
N SER A 94 5.50 -9.23 -1.93
CA SER A 94 5.91 -10.63 -1.79
C SER A 94 4.85 -11.64 -2.24
N ASP A 95 3.61 -11.19 -2.40
CA ASP A 95 2.49 -12.03 -2.84
C ASP A 95 2.38 -12.09 -4.38
N ASP A 96 3.22 -11.33 -5.08
CA ASP A 96 3.38 -11.42 -6.53
C ASP A 96 4.30 -12.62 -6.85
N PRO A 97 3.84 -13.63 -7.61
CA PRO A 97 4.72 -14.76 -7.92
C PRO A 97 5.92 -14.37 -8.80
N ASP A 98 5.87 -13.21 -9.48
CA ASP A 98 6.99 -12.67 -10.24
C ASP A 98 7.86 -11.73 -9.39
N ALA A 99 7.65 -11.65 -8.07
CA ALA A 99 8.35 -10.70 -7.20
C ALA A 99 9.88 -10.83 -7.25
N ILE A 100 10.39 -12.07 -7.27
CA ILE A 100 11.83 -12.33 -7.30
C ILE A 100 12.43 -11.80 -8.61
N GLU A 101 11.79 -12.09 -9.74
CA GLU A 101 12.25 -11.63 -11.06
C GLU A 101 12.18 -10.10 -11.18
N LYS A 102 11.10 -9.49 -10.70
CA LYS A 102 10.97 -8.01 -10.66
C LYS A 102 12.06 -7.37 -9.78
N LEU A 103 12.39 -7.96 -8.63
CA LEU A 103 13.45 -7.47 -7.76
C LEU A 103 14.84 -7.66 -8.37
N ARG A 104 15.09 -8.76 -9.09
CA ARG A 104 16.34 -8.98 -9.84
C ARG A 104 16.51 -7.94 -10.94
N ALA A 105 15.44 -7.61 -11.67
CA ALA A 105 15.46 -6.54 -12.66
C ALA A 105 15.73 -5.16 -12.01
N GLU A 106 15.12 -4.86 -10.86
CA GLU A 106 15.39 -3.64 -10.11
C GLU A 106 16.86 -3.56 -9.64
N LEU A 107 17.41 -4.67 -9.14
CA LEU A 107 18.81 -4.77 -8.74
C LEU A 107 19.76 -4.51 -9.92
N ALA A 108 19.52 -5.17 -11.06
CA ALA A 108 20.32 -4.99 -12.28
C ALA A 108 20.29 -3.53 -12.76
N ASN A 109 19.13 -2.86 -12.68
CA ASN A 109 19.00 -1.45 -13.03
C ASN A 109 19.81 -0.54 -12.09
N ILE A 110 19.82 -0.82 -10.78
CA ILE A 110 20.61 -0.06 -9.80
C ILE A 110 22.10 -0.26 -10.05
N GLU A 111 22.54 -1.50 -10.30
CA GLU A 111 23.94 -1.83 -10.61
C GLU A 111 24.39 -1.15 -11.91
N ALA A 112 23.59 -1.22 -12.98
CA ALA A 112 23.87 -0.53 -14.24
C ALA A 112 23.88 1.00 -14.10
N SER A 113 22.96 1.57 -13.30
CA SER A 113 22.98 3.00 -12.97
C SER A 113 24.26 3.39 -12.25
N GLN A 114 24.70 2.57 -11.29
CA GLN A 114 25.91 2.82 -10.53
C GLN A 114 27.19 2.75 -11.38
N GLU A 115 27.30 1.80 -12.30
CA GLU A 115 28.41 1.76 -13.25
C GLU A 115 28.43 2.99 -14.18
N ARG A 116 27.26 3.38 -14.72
CA ARG A 116 27.15 4.63 -15.52
C ARG A 116 27.59 5.87 -14.73
N MET A 117 27.21 5.99 -13.46
CA MET A 117 27.65 7.11 -12.61
C MET A 117 29.17 7.09 -12.34
N LYS A 118 29.78 5.90 -12.17
CA LYS A 118 31.23 5.78 -12.01
C LYS A 118 31.96 6.23 -13.28
N GLU A 119 31.49 5.78 -14.44
CA GLU A 119 32.03 6.18 -15.75
C GLU A 119 31.87 7.68 -15.99
N ALA A 120 30.71 8.25 -15.67
CA ALA A 120 30.46 9.67 -15.76
C ALA A 120 31.45 10.47 -14.89
N ASN A 121 31.64 10.08 -13.62
CA ASN A 121 32.63 10.72 -12.75
C ASN A 121 34.07 10.59 -13.27
N LYS A 122 34.41 9.48 -13.94
CA LYS A 122 35.72 9.32 -14.61
C LYS A 122 35.86 10.30 -15.77
N ILE A 123 34.83 10.50 -16.59
CA ILE A 123 34.80 11.46 -17.70
C ILE A 123 34.93 12.90 -17.15
N ILE A 124 34.17 13.24 -16.12
CA ILE A 124 34.15 14.59 -15.55
C ILE A 124 35.51 15.00 -14.98
N ARG A 125 36.23 14.04 -14.36
CA ARG A 125 37.59 14.23 -13.83
C ARG A 125 38.68 14.29 -14.92
N SER A 126 38.36 13.95 -16.17
CA SER A 126 39.34 14.02 -17.27
C SER A 126 39.63 15.47 -17.69
N LYS A 127 40.80 15.70 -18.29
CA LYS A 127 41.26 17.02 -18.77
C LYS A 127 40.63 17.48 -20.10
N LYS A 128 39.47 16.91 -20.45
CA LYS A 128 38.72 17.24 -21.68
C LYS A 128 38.04 18.61 -21.58
N THR A 129 37.69 19.21 -22.72
CA THR A 129 36.83 20.39 -22.75
C THR A 129 35.41 20.04 -22.30
N GLU A 130 34.60 21.03 -21.95
CA GLU A 130 33.21 20.80 -21.53
C GLU A 130 32.37 20.15 -22.63
N GLU A 131 32.54 20.59 -23.88
CA GLU A 131 31.89 20.02 -25.06
C GLU A 131 32.27 18.54 -25.27
N GLU A 132 33.56 18.21 -25.13
CA GLU A 132 34.05 16.83 -25.22
C GLU A 132 33.54 15.95 -24.07
N LYS A 133 33.36 16.52 -22.87
CA LYS A 133 32.76 15.81 -21.73
C LYS A 133 31.29 15.52 -21.98
N ILE A 134 30.53 16.48 -22.50
CA ILE A 134 29.11 16.30 -22.85
C ILE A 134 28.96 15.17 -23.87
N VAL A 135 29.75 15.20 -24.95
CA VAL A 135 29.74 14.14 -25.98
C VAL A 135 30.08 12.77 -25.37
N ALA A 136 31.08 12.70 -24.49
CA ALA A 136 31.47 11.45 -23.84
C ALA A 136 30.40 10.95 -22.84
N LEU A 137 29.69 11.83 -22.13
CA LEU A 137 28.59 11.48 -21.23
C LEU A 137 27.35 11.01 -22.02
N MET A 138 27.08 11.60 -23.17
CA MET A 138 25.99 11.13 -24.04
C MET A 138 26.26 9.70 -24.53
N ALA A 139 27.52 9.35 -24.80
CA ALA A 139 27.89 7.99 -25.18
C ALA A 139 27.67 6.94 -24.07
N THR A 140 27.65 7.34 -22.79
CA THR A 140 27.32 6.45 -21.65
C THR A 140 25.82 6.38 -21.34
N GLY A 141 24.99 7.04 -22.16
CA GLY A 141 23.53 6.97 -22.12
C GLY A 141 22.83 8.09 -21.35
N PHE A 142 23.52 9.20 -21.07
CA PHE A 142 22.89 10.42 -20.57
C PHE A 142 22.26 11.25 -21.70
N THR A 143 21.17 11.95 -21.42
CA THR A 143 20.66 12.97 -22.35
C THR A 143 21.58 14.19 -22.37
N ALA A 144 21.50 15.01 -23.41
CA ALA A 144 22.29 16.24 -23.51
C ALA A 144 22.08 17.14 -22.28
N ASP A 145 20.83 17.30 -21.83
CA ASP A 145 20.50 18.09 -20.64
C ASP A 145 21.10 17.51 -19.36
N GLN A 146 21.02 16.18 -19.18
CA GLN A 146 21.61 15.50 -18.03
C GLN A 146 23.14 15.64 -18.02
N ALA A 147 23.78 15.50 -19.18
CA ALA A 147 25.22 15.63 -19.32
C ALA A 147 25.70 17.05 -18.97
N ALA A 148 24.99 18.08 -19.46
CA ALA A 148 25.30 19.48 -19.16
C ALA A 148 25.08 19.79 -17.66
N GLU A 149 24.05 19.22 -17.04
CA GLU A 149 23.74 19.47 -15.63
C GLU A 149 24.74 18.80 -14.69
N VAL A 150 25.13 17.56 -14.98
CA VAL A 150 26.05 16.78 -14.12
C VAL A 150 27.47 17.39 -14.09
N ILE A 151 27.87 18.16 -15.11
CA ILE A 151 29.17 18.85 -15.13
C ILE A 151 29.16 20.09 -14.23
N LYS A 152 28.00 20.70 -13.98
CA LYS A 152 27.90 21.86 -13.09
C LYS A 152 28.04 21.42 -11.63
N PRO A 153 28.60 22.28 -10.77
CA PRO A 153 28.58 22.03 -9.33
C PRO A 153 27.14 22.00 -8.80
N ASP A 154 26.85 21.05 -7.92
CA ASP A 154 25.59 21.01 -7.17
C ASP A 154 25.50 22.14 -6.13
N LEU A 155 24.39 22.21 -5.40
CA LEU A 155 24.16 23.20 -4.33
C LEU A 155 25.25 23.23 -3.23
N VAL A 156 26.02 22.15 -3.10
CA VAL A 156 27.08 21.97 -2.09
C VAL A 156 28.48 22.02 -2.74
N GLY A 157 28.56 22.24 -4.05
CA GLY A 157 29.80 22.38 -4.80
C GLY A 157 30.36 21.07 -5.36
N TYR A 158 29.64 19.95 -5.31
CA TYR A 158 30.08 18.71 -5.94
C TYR A 158 29.90 18.77 -7.46
N VAL A 159 30.96 18.49 -8.20
CA VAL A 159 30.93 18.34 -9.67
C VAL A 159 30.81 16.86 -10.00
N GLY A 160 29.79 16.48 -10.75
CA GLY A 160 29.44 15.09 -11.03
C GLY A 160 28.56 14.45 -9.96
N PHE A 161 28.51 13.12 -9.96
CA PHE A 161 27.77 12.37 -8.96
C PHE A 161 28.47 12.42 -7.61
N ALA A 162 27.79 12.94 -6.60
CA ALA A 162 28.33 13.09 -5.27
C ALA A 162 28.52 11.74 -4.54
N PRO A 163 29.44 11.64 -3.55
CA PRO A 163 29.71 10.41 -2.82
C PRO A 163 28.48 9.78 -2.15
N TYR A 164 27.58 10.61 -1.62
CA TYR A 164 26.35 10.14 -0.97
C TYR A 164 25.42 9.39 -1.93
N ALA A 165 25.40 9.75 -3.22
CA ALA A 165 24.60 9.08 -4.23
C ALA A 165 25.03 7.62 -4.42
N PHE A 166 26.35 7.35 -4.43
CA PHE A 166 26.89 5.99 -4.48
C PHE A 166 26.57 5.20 -3.21
N SER A 167 26.70 5.83 -2.04
CA SER A 167 26.34 5.20 -0.76
C SER A 167 24.87 4.80 -0.73
N ASN A 168 23.97 5.67 -1.21
CA ASN A 168 22.54 5.41 -1.28
C ASN A 168 22.22 4.26 -2.25
N ASN A 169 22.85 4.23 -3.43
CA ASN A 169 22.66 3.13 -4.39
C ASN A 169 23.16 1.80 -3.84
N ASN A 170 24.34 1.76 -3.22
CA ASN A 170 24.86 0.55 -2.57
C ASN A 170 23.92 0.06 -1.47
N ALA A 171 23.43 0.96 -0.60
CA ALA A 171 22.50 0.60 0.47
C ALA A 171 21.19 0.02 -0.11
N ASN A 172 20.67 0.60 -1.19
CA ASN A 172 19.48 0.08 -1.86
C ASN A 172 19.73 -1.29 -2.51
N ALA A 173 20.86 -1.47 -3.21
CA ALA A 173 21.24 -2.74 -3.81
C ALA A 173 21.37 -3.85 -2.75
N HIS A 174 22.04 -3.57 -1.63
CA HIS A 174 22.13 -4.50 -0.50
C HIS A 174 20.76 -4.86 0.08
N ARG A 175 19.87 -3.88 0.25
CA ARG A 175 18.50 -4.09 0.72
C ARG A 175 17.71 -5.01 -0.22
N ILE A 176 17.79 -4.78 -1.53
CA ILE A 176 17.09 -5.59 -2.53
C ILE A 176 17.67 -7.01 -2.57
N LYS A 177 18.99 -7.16 -2.51
CA LYS A 177 19.64 -8.48 -2.44
C LYS A 177 19.20 -9.28 -1.22
N ALA A 178 19.22 -8.66 -0.03
CA ALA A 178 18.73 -9.30 1.19
C ALA A 178 17.25 -9.71 1.08
N ARG A 179 16.43 -8.90 0.39
CA ARG A 179 15.02 -9.19 0.13
C ARG A 179 14.83 -10.36 -0.83
N ILE A 180 15.61 -10.44 -1.91
CA ILE A 180 15.62 -11.58 -2.84
C ILE A 180 15.97 -12.85 -2.07
N ASP A 181 17.05 -12.84 -1.29
CA ASP A 181 17.47 -13.99 -0.48
C ASP A 181 16.37 -14.44 0.50
N GLU A 182 15.65 -13.50 1.10
CA GLU A 182 14.53 -13.80 1.99
C GLU A 182 13.38 -14.49 1.24
N LEU A 183 13.00 -13.97 0.08
CA LEU A 183 11.93 -14.54 -0.74
C LEU A 183 12.30 -15.90 -1.33
N GLU A 184 13.54 -16.10 -1.74
CA GLU A 184 14.05 -17.41 -2.20
C GLU A 184 14.07 -18.46 -1.08
N LYS A 185 14.48 -18.07 0.13
CA LYS A 185 14.38 -18.96 1.30
C LYS A 185 12.93 -19.30 1.62
N ARG A 186 12.02 -18.34 1.42
CA ARG A 186 10.59 -18.52 1.65
C ARG A 186 9.94 -19.44 0.62
N SER A 187 10.26 -19.31 -0.66
CA SER A 187 9.73 -20.17 -1.72
C SER A 187 10.16 -21.63 -1.59
N LYS A 188 11.31 -21.87 -0.94
CA LYS A 188 11.82 -23.22 -0.63
C LYS A 188 11.19 -23.86 0.62
N ARG A 189 10.33 -23.14 1.37
CA ARG A 189 9.66 -23.71 2.55
C ARG A 189 8.64 -24.76 2.11
N LYS A 190 8.53 -25.83 2.91
CA LYS A 190 7.54 -26.88 2.71
C LYS A 190 6.43 -26.73 3.72
N SER A 191 5.19 -26.94 3.28
CA SER A 191 4.04 -26.97 4.18
C SER A 191 4.21 -28.06 5.24
N ARG A 192 3.75 -27.79 6.45
CA ARG A 192 3.81 -28.72 7.58
C ARG A 192 2.50 -28.68 8.33
N GLU A 193 2.05 -29.83 8.79
CA GLU A 193 0.89 -29.96 9.65
C GLU A 193 1.28 -30.67 10.94
N LYS A 194 0.73 -30.19 12.04
CA LYS A 194 0.83 -30.81 13.37
C LYS A 194 -0.58 -30.91 13.93
N GLU A 195 -1.02 -32.13 14.18
CA GLU A 195 -2.24 -32.37 14.93
C GLU A 195 -1.97 -32.19 16.43
N GLY A 196 -2.91 -31.54 17.12
CA GLY A 196 -2.96 -31.44 18.56
C GLY A 196 -4.37 -31.77 19.06
N ASN A 197 -4.57 -31.76 20.38
CA ASN A 197 -5.86 -32.09 20.94
C ASN A 197 -6.91 -31.00 20.66
N GLY A 198 -7.85 -31.28 19.75
CA GLY A 198 -8.92 -30.37 19.36
C GLY A 198 -8.52 -29.25 18.37
N TYR A 199 -7.27 -29.27 17.87
CA TYR A 199 -6.80 -28.32 16.87
C TYR A 199 -5.79 -28.93 15.89
N THR A 200 -5.73 -28.36 14.68
CA THR A 200 -4.69 -28.65 13.69
C THR A 200 -3.89 -27.38 13.44
N TYR A 201 -2.58 -27.44 13.67
CA TYR A 201 -1.66 -26.37 13.31
C TYR A 201 -1.11 -26.63 11.91
N ARG A 202 -1.20 -25.64 11.02
CA ARG A 202 -0.72 -25.71 9.64
C ARG A 202 0.22 -24.56 9.33
N GLU A 203 1.42 -24.89 8.85
CA GLU A 203 2.32 -23.97 8.16
C GLU A 203 2.08 -24.14 6.66
N ASP A 204 1.46 -23.15 6.02
CA ASP A 204 1.04 -23.19 4.62
C ASP A 204 2.00 -22.38 3.75
N ALA A 205 2.79 -23.08 2.92
CA ALA A 205 3.80 -22.49 2.06
C ALA A 205 3.20 -21.76 0.86
N GLU A 206 2.06 -22.23 0.36
CA GLU A 206 1.38 -21.64 -0.79
C GLU A 206 0.76 -20.30 -0.43
N GLU A 207 0.10 -20.24 0.73
CA GLU A 207 -0.52 -19.01 1.21
C GLU A 207 0.41 -18.12 2.03
N ASN A 208 1.60 -18.61 2.39
CA ASN A 208 2.53 -17.93 3.29
C ASN A 208 1.85 -17.54 4.63
N ARG A 209 1.13 -18.51 5.22
CA ARG A 209 0.36 -18.36 6.46
C ARG A 209 0.68 -19.46 7.46
N VAL A 210 0.60 -19.11 8.74
CA VAL A 210 0.49 -20.08 9.83
C VAL A 210 -0.94 -20.05 10.34
N MET A 211 -1.55 -21.22 10.53
CA MET A 211 -2.97 -21.36 10.80
C MET A 211 -3.23 -22.31 11.96
N PHE A 212 -4.26 -22.00 12.74
CA PHE A 212 -4.88 -22.94 13.69
C PHE A 212 -6.31 -23.22 13.23
N LEU A 213 -6.59 -24.48 12.92
CA LEU A 213 -7.92 -25.00 12.64
C LEU A 213 -8.43 -25.68 13.90
N PHE A 214 -9.71 -25.50 14.22
CA PHE A 214 -10.36 -26.14 15.37
C PHE A 214 -11.61 -26.86 14.87
N LEU A 215 -11.95 -28.00 15.49
CA LEU A 215 -13.15 -28.79 15.12
C LEU A 215 -14.47 -28.02 15.36
N GLY A 216 -14.44 -26.99 16.21
CA GLY A 216 -15.57 -26.12 16.49
C GLY A 216 -15.10 -24.76 16.98
N LYS A 217 -16.02 -23.96 17.53
CA LYS A 217 -15.68 -22.65 18.11
C LYS A 217 -14.84 -22.88 19.38
N PRO A 218 -13.56 -22.48 19.42
CA PRO A 218 -12.72 -22.66 20.60
C PRO A 218 -13.20 -21.78 21.75
N ALA A 219 -12.82 -22.15 22.98
CA ALA A 219 -13.11 -21.41 24.20
C ALA A 219 -12.70 -19.93 24.10
N GLU A 220 -13.36 -19.04 24.86
CA GLU A 220 -13.07 -17.60 24.81
C GLU A 220 -11.62 -17.30 25.20
N ASP A 221 -11.06 -18.04 26.16
CA ASP A 221 -9.65 -17.90 26.59
C ASP A 221 -8.69 -18.22 25.44
N THR A 222 -8.93 -19.31 24.70
CA THR A 222 -8.15 -19.68 23.52
C THR A 222 -8.27 -18.61 22.42
N ARG A 223 -9.46 -18.06 22.19
CA ARG A 223 -9.68 -16.97 21.22
C ARG A 223 -8.95 -15.69 21.62
N SER A 224 -8.94 -15.37 22.92
CA SER A 224 -8.22 -14.22 23.47
C SER A 224 -6.71 -14.38 23.36
N LEU A 225 -6.19 -15.59 23.61
CA LEU A 225 -4.79 -15.94 23.39
C LEU A 225 -4.38 -15.80 21.92
N LEU A 226 -5.19 -16.28 20.98
CA LEU A 226 -4.93 -16.16 19.55
C LEU A 226 -4.91 -14.69 19.11
N LYS A 227 -5.91 -13.90 19.51
CA LYS A 227 -6.00 -12.47 19.19
C LYS A 227 -4.81 -11.66 19.74
N SER A 228 -4.43 -11.88 21.00
CA SER A 228 -3.29 -11.20 21.64
C SER A 228 -1.96 -11.53 20.96
N ASN A 229 -1.86 -12.72 20.36
CA ASN A 229 -0.72 -13.14 19.53
C ASN A 229 -0.85 -12.75 18.05
N GLY A 230 -1.82 -11.91 17.70
CA GLY A 230 -1.98 -11.35 16.35
C GLY A 230 -2.58 -12.29 15.32
N PHE A 231 -3.18 -13.42 15.73
CA PHE A 231 -3.96 -14.27 14.84
C PHE A 231 -5.35 -13.68 14.61
N LYS A 232 -5.81 -13.71 13.36
CA LYS A 232 -7.12 -13.20 12.95
C LYS A 232 -7.99 -14.34 12.43
N TRP A 233 -9.27 -14.34 12.76
CA TRP A 233 -10.22 -15.30 12.19
C TRP A 233 -10.42 -15.05 10.69
N SER A 234 -10.31 -16.10 9.88
CA SER A 234 -10.60 -16.09 8.45
C SER A 234 -11.82 -16.99 8.18
N PRO A 235 -13.02 -16.41 7.96
CA PRO A 235 -14.23 -17.18 7.69
C PRO A 235 -14.11 -18.10 6.47
N SER A 236 -13.45 -17.64 5.41
CA SER A 236 -13.26 -18.42 4.18
C SER A 236 -12.38 -19.66 4.36
N ARG A 237 -11.56 -19.70 5.42
CA ARG A 237 -10.66 -20.82 5.74
C ARG A 237 -11.15 -21.64 6.93
N GLY A 238 -12.12 -21.12 7.69
CA GLY A 238 -12.48 -21.70 8.99
C GLY A 238 -11.30 -21.75 9.98
N ALA A 239 -10.35 -20.82 9.88
CA ALA A 239 -9.09 -20.89 10.62
C ALA A 239 -8.67 -19.54 11.22
N TRP A 240 -7.89 -19.61 12.31
CA TRP A 240 -7.16 -18.47 12.85
C TRP A 240 -5.82 -18.35 12.13
N VAL A 241 -5.60 -17.25 11.42
CA VAL A 241 -4.47 -17.07 10.50
C VAL A 241 -3.57 -15.92 10.88
N ARG A 242 -2.28 -16.10 10.62
CA ARG A 242 -1.26 -15.05 10.68
C ARG A 242 -0.24 -15.25 9.55
N GLN A 243 0.47 -14.18 9.16
CA GLN A 243 1.55 -14.28 8.18
C GLN A 243 2.67 -15.20 8.65
N TRP A 244 3.19 -16.03 7.74
CA TRP A 244 4.34 -16.91 8.01
C TRP A 244 5.67 -16.16 7.97
N ASN A 245 5.92 -15.38 9.02
CA ASN A 245 7.21 -14.73 9.30
C ASN A 245 7.77 -15.21 10.65
N ASN A 246 8.99 -14.77 11.01
CA ASN A 246 9.64 -15.19 12.25
C ASN A 246 8.80 -14.89 13.50
N ALA A 247 8.14 -13.72 13.53
CA ALA A 247 7.25 -13.35 14.63
C ALA A 247 5.98 -14.20 14.68
N GLY A 248 5.43 -14.58 13.53
CA GLY A 248 4.29 -15.49 13.41
C GLY A 248 4.61 -16.90 13.89
N LEU A 249 5.78 -17.42 13.51
CA LEU A 249 6.29 -18.71 14.01
C LEU A 249 6.54 -18.69 15.50
N TRP A 250 7.15 -17.62 16.02
CA TRP A 250 7.39 -17.49 17.46
C TRP A 250 6.08 -17.46 18.24
N ALA A 251 5.10 -16.68 17.78
CA ALA A 251 3.79 -16.63 18.40
C ALA A 251 3.04 -17.97 18.30
N ALA A 252 3.09 -18.65 17.16
CA ALA A 252 2.53 -19.99 17.01
C ALA A 252 3.15 -20.95 18.03
N LYS A 253 4.48 -20.95 18.17
CA LYS A 253 5.18 -21.77 19.18
C LYS A 253 4.74 -21.44 20.61
N SER A 254 4.54 -20.17 20.93
CA SER A 254 4.05 -19.76 22.25
C SER A 254 2.63 -20.25 22.51
N ILE A 255 1.74 -20.17 21.52
CA ILE A 255 0.37 -20.69 21.62
C ILE A 255 0.37 -22.21 21.78
N LEU A 256 1.13 -22.93 20.93
CA LEU A 256 1.26 -24.39 21.00
C LEU A 256 1.69 -24.84 22.40
N LYS A 257 2.67 -24.16 23.02
CA LYS A 257 3.09 -24.47 24.41
C LYS A 257 1.98 -24.32 25.44
N VAL A 258 1.05 -23.38 25.25
CA VAL A 258 -0.06 -23.17 26.18
C VAL A 258 -1.14 -24.22 25.95
N LEU A 259 -1.47 -24.51 24.69
CA LEU A 259 -2.47 -25.52 24.33
C LEU A 259 -2.01 -26.93 24.76
N ASP A 260 -0.76 -27.30 24.48
CA ASP A 260 -0.18 -28.59 24.85
C ASP A 260 -0.03 -28.74 26.38
N LYS A 261 0.10 -27.62 27.13
CA LYS A 261 0.12 -27.64 28.61
C LYS A 261 -1.26 -27.78 29.22
N ALA A 262 -2.27 -27.14 28.64
CA ALA A 262 -3.65 -27.29 29.08
C ALA A 262 -4.13 -28.75 28.90
N GLU A 263 -3.58 -29.44 27.90
CA GLU A 263 -3.77 -30.88 27.70
C GLU A 263 -3.15 -31.72 28.82
N ALA A 264 -1.89 -31.45 29.23
CA ALA A 264 -1.23 -32.23 30.28
C ALA A 264 -1.85 -32.07 31.68
N ALA A 265 -2.74 -31.09 31.86
CA ALA A 265 -3.42 -30.81 33.13
C ALA A 265 -4.89 -31.28 33.18
N ALA A 266 -5.41 -31.83 32.07
CA ALA A 266 -6.78 -32.36 31.94
C ALA A 266 -6.76 -33.90 31.96
#